data_AF-A0A7J5BQW4-F1
#
_entry.id   AF-A0A7J5BQW4-F1
#
_cell.length_a   1.000
_cell.length_b   1.000
_cell.length_c   1.000
_cell.angle_alpha   90.00
_cell.angle_beta   90.00
_cell.angle_gamma   90.00
#
_symmetry.space_group_name_H-M   'P 1'
#
loop_
_entity.id
_entity.type
_entity.pdbx_description
1 polymer ?
#
loop_
_entity_poly.entity_id
_entity_poly.type
_entity_poly.pdbx_seq_one_letter_code
_entity_poly.pdbx_strand_id
1 'polypeptide(L)'
;MPFPPLVPPGAELGDAEVRRTARQSAVLGIGELGQRRIAAARVLVVGAGGLGAPVVQYLAGAGIGRIDIVDDDVVEDHNLARQLLFTIDDFGRPKATALARAGARLDPAGAVVGIDRRVSPESVDELFAAASPHIVIDTTDDWCTRFTIADACAARGLPLVAGSVVGTDGWATVFWPTVDGGTGIDDFLDREQAAASTVSCAETGILGPLCGQLGSMLAAQTISLVTGLGEPLVGRVAIVDVRTARVREMPLRPRGSAADPAVTVTRTATARAGSDGVDPASRAGLAAGAVPTTPSRQGERGSTSGVPTADPAAPVAAAGPETAADRSTARGTGRGGSAGQGAKTARGPGREEPVDPAPGAAQPMPLAVRRVDETALPGAFVVDLREDPVPELAIPSQPIPLHTLTAAVEDGRIGELVPRTERVVIVCERGPRARFAARTLLTVGYRDVAVFDGGATALLPAAATAATAGGRTAPGGRAARVTDHESPAAVEPSPDGEGGHRG
;
A
#
# COMPACT_ATOMS: atom_id res chain seq x y z
N MET A 1 25.53 1.41 -11.49
CA MET A 1 25.89 -0.02 -11.62
C MET A 1 24.65 -0.81 -11.28
N PRO A 2 24.24 -1.82 -12.07
CA PRO A 2 23.09 -2.64 -11.72
C PRO A 2 23.33 -3.29 -10.35
N PHE A 3 22.30 -3.36 -9.52
CA PHE A 3 22.39 -3.99 -8.21
C PHE A 3 22.72 -5.49 -8.41
N PRO A 4 23.69 -6.07 -7.67
CA PRO A 4 24.06 -7.46 -7.88
C PRO A 4 22.88 -8.40 -7.57
N PRO A 5 22.65 -9.45 -8.38
CA PRO A 5 21.56 -10.39 -8.12
C PRO A 5 21.76 -11.11 -6.79
N LEU A 6 20.73 -11.11 -5.96
CA LEU A 6 20.72 -11.77 -4.65
C LEU A 6 20.82 -13.30 -4.76
N VAL A 7 20.23 -13.88 -5.81
CA VAL A 7 20.11 -15.32 -5.97
C VAL A 7 20.93 -15.75 -7.20
N PRO A 8 21.77 -16.80 -7.10
CA PRO A 8 22.41 -17.38 -8.28
C PRO A 8 21.37 -18.05 -9.20
N PRO A 9 21.59 -18.14 -10.52
CA PRO A 9 20.67 -18.85 -11.39
C PRO A 9 20.58 -20.32 -10.99
N GLY A 10 19.35 -20.85 -10.87
CA GLY A 10 19.10 -22.26 -10.59
C GLY A 10 19.30 -23.17 -11.80
N ALA A 11 18.71 -24.36 -11.75
CA ALA A 11 18.69 -25.31 -12.86
C ALA A 11 18.01 -24.73 -14.12
N GLU A 12 18.13 -25.43 -15.25
CA GLU A 12 17.38 -25.10 -16.45
C GLU A 12 15.87 -25.24 -16.20
N LEU A 13 15.10 -24.37 -16.84
CA LEU A 13 13.65 -24.34 -16.70
C LEU A 13 13.02 -25.42 -17.59
N GLY A 14 12.02 -26.12 -17.07
CA GLY A 14 11.22 -27.03 -17.90
C GLY A 14 10.35 -26.26 -18.90
N ASP A 15 9.97 -26.92 -20.00
CA ASP A 15 9.24 -26.28 -21.11
C ASP A 15 7.94 -25.58 -20.70
N ALA A 16 7.23 -26.11 -19.70
CA ALA A 16 6.02 -25.50 -19.18
C ALA A 16 6.29 -24.13 -18.55
N GLU A 17 7.37 -24.02 -17.78
CA GLU A 17 7.79 -22.78 -17.14
C GLU A 17 8.27 -21.78 -18.18
N VAL A 18 9.11 -22.23 -19.12
CA VAL A 18 9.60 -21.41 -20.25
C VAL A 18 8.44 -20.79 -21.02
N ARG A 19 7.39 -21.56 -21.35
CA ARG A 19 6.20 -21.04 -22.04
C ARG A 19 5.42 -20.06 -21.19
N ARG A 20 5.21 -20.36 -19.90
CA ARG A 20 4.42 -19.50 -18.99
C ARG A 20 5.08 -18.14 -18.79
N THR A 21 6.40 -18.13 -18.59
CA THR A 21 7.14 -16.90 -18.24
C THR A 21 7.78 -16.23 -19.46
N ALA A 22 7.51 -16.69 -20.68
CA ALA A 22 8.12 -16.19 -21.92
C ALA A 22 8.06 -14.66 -22.05
N ARG A 23 6.94 -14.03 -21.67
CA ARG A 23 6.78 -12.56 -21.72
C ARG A 23 7.63 -11.85 -20.69
N GLN A 24 7.80 -12.44 -19.51
CA GLN A 24 8.66 -11.91 -18.45
C GLN A 24 10.14 -12.09 -18.81
N SER A 25 10.53 -13.26 -19.29
CA SER A 25 11.90 -13.53 -19.75
C SER A 25 12.33 -12.60 -20.90
N ALA A 26 11.39 -12.13 -21.73
CA ALA A 26 11.66 -11.17 -22.79
C ALA A 26 11.95 -9.74 -22.30
N VAL A 27 11.69 -9.43 -21.03
CA VAL A 27 12.04 -8.13 -20.45
C VAL A 27 13.56 -7.98 -20.41
N LEU A 28 14.06 -6.89 -20.98
CA LEU A 28 15.48 -6.55 -20.98
C LEU A 28 16.02 -6.52 -19.53
N GLY A 29 17.07 -7.30 -19.27
CA GLY A 29 17.68 -7.44 -17.95
C GLY A 29 17.20 -8.65 -17.14
N ILE A 30 16.12 -9.33 -17.54
CA ILE A 30 15.72 -10.62 -16.95
C ILE A 30 16.35 -11.75 -17.75
N GLY A 31 15.86 -12.01 -18.97
CA GLY A 31 16.32 -13.13 -19.80
C GLY A 31 16.12 -14.49 -19.14
N GLU A 32 16.72 -15.53 -19.74
CA GLU A 32 16.67 -16.89 -19.18
C GLU A 32 17.35 -16.96 -17.81
N LEU A 33 18.54 -16.33 -17.66
CA LEU A 33 19.28 -16.34 -16.40
C LEU A 33 18.50 -15.67 -15.27
N GLY A 34 17.85 -14.53 -15.52
CA GLY A 34 16.99 -13.87 -14.52
C GLY A 34 15.82 -14.74 -14.12
N GLN A 35 15.16 -15.39 -15.09
CA GLN A 35 14.06 -16.31 -14.78
C GLN A 35 14.51 -17.51 -13.95
N ARG A 36 15.70 -18.07 -14.22
CA ARG A 36 16.30 -19.14 -13.41
C ARG A 36 16.64 -18.69 -11.99
N ARG A 37 16.94 -17.40 -11.77
CA ARG A 37 17.10 -16.83 -10.42
C ARG A 37 15.77 -16.72 -9.69
N ILE A 38 14.72 -16.27 -10.39
CA ILE A 38 13.35 -16.21 -9.86
C ILE A 38 12.90 -17.61 -9.42
N ALA A 39 13.06 -18.61 -10.30
CA ALA A 39 12.73 -20.00 -9.99
C ALA A 39 13.57 -20.61 -8.85
N ALA A 40 14.79 -20.10 -8.59
CA ALA A 40 15.63 -20.53 -7.47
C ALA A 40 15.35 -19.78 -6.16
N ALA A 41 14.57 -18.70 -6.21
CA ALA A 41 14.34 -17.85 -5.05
C ALA A 41 13.40 -18.50 -4.02
N ARG A 42 13.69 -18.25 -2.75
CA ARG A 42 12.86 -18.62 -1.59
C ARG A 42 12.49 -17.34 -0.87
N VAL A 43 11.20 -17.05 -0.79
CA VAL A 43 10.66 -15.80 -0.26
C VAL A 43 9.80 -16.11 0.96
N LEU A 44 10.05 -15.40 2.07
CA LEU A 44 9.18 -15.43 3.24
C LEU A 44 8.30 -14.18 3.23
N VAL A 45 6.98 -14.35 3.12
CA VAL A 45 5.99 -13.27 3.19
C VAL A 45 5.36 -13.30 4.58
N VAL A 46 5.50 -12.24 5.35
CA VAL A 46 4.86 -12.09 6.66
C VAL A 46 3.67 -11.16 6.53
N GLY A 47 2.49 -11.68 6.85
CA GLY A 47 1.19 -11.07 6.59
C GLY A 47 0.54 -11.60 5.31
N ALA A 48 -0.70 -12.07 5.44
CA ALA A 48 -1.58 -12.51 4.36
C ALA A 48 -2.75 -11.53 4.15
N GLY A 49 -2.55 -10.27 4.56
CA GLY A 49 -3.55 -9.20 4.50
C GLY A 49 -3.63 -8.48 3.15
N GLY A 50 -4.02 -7.21 3.19
CA GLY A 50 -4.26 -6.39 1.98
C GLY A 50 -3.02 -6.27 1.08
N LEU A 51 -1.82 -6.18 1.66
CA LEU A 51 -0.56 -6.12 0.92
C LEU A 51 -0.01 -7.50 0.57
N GLY A 52 -0.13 -8.47 1.48
CA GLY A 52 0.37 -9.84 1.28
C GLY A 52 -0.29 -10.56 0.11
N ALA A 53 -1.62 -10.40 -0.06
CA ALA A 53 -2.35 -11.03 -1.15
C ALA A 53 -1.81 -10.65 -2.56
N PRO A 54 -1.73 -9.36 -2.94
CA PRO A 54 -1.12 -8.97 -4.21
C PRO A 54 0.36 -9.35 -4.32
N VAL A 55 1.14 -9.31 -3.23
CA VAL A 55 2.54 -9.79 -3.25
C VAL A 55 2.59 -11.26 -3.70
N VAL A 56 1.83 -12.13 -3.06
CA VAL A 56 1.80 -13.56 -3.41
C VAL A 56 1.26 -13.76 -4.83
N GLN A 57 0.25 -12.99 -5.25
CA GLN A 57 -0.29 -13.03 -6.60
C GLN A 57 0.80 -12.85 -7.67
N TYR A 58 1.59 -11.77 -7.54
CA TYR A 58 2.62 -11.43 -8.52
C TYR A 58 3.85 -12.33 -8.41
N LEU A 59 4.26 -12.72 -7.21
CA LEU A 59 5.42 -13.60 -7.03
C LEU A 59 5.17 -15.03 -7.51
N ALA A 60 3.99 -15.59 -7.23
CA ALA A 60 3.60 -16.89 -7.76
C ALA A 60 3.49 -16.83 -9.29
N GLY A 61 2.82 -15.82 -9.84
CA GLY A 61 2.72 -15.63 -11.29
C GLY A 61 4.07 -15.40 -11.99
N ALA A 62 5.05 -14.81 -11.29
CA ALA A 62 6.40 -14.62 -11.80
C ALA A 62 7.24 -15.90 -11.80
N GLY A 63 6.81 -16.96 -11.10
CA GLY A 63 7.52 -18.23 -11.00
C GLY A 63 8.56 -18.29 -9.89
N ILE A 64 8.33 -17.61 -8.76
CA ILE A 64 9.18 -17.79 -7.57
C ILE A 64 9.12 -19.25 -7.10
N GLY A 65 10.28 -19.88 -6.94
CA GLY A 65 10.36 -21.31 -6.64
C GLY A 65 9.70 -21.72 -5.33
N ARG A 66 9.86 -20.91 -4.27
CA ARG A 66 9.21 -21.14 -2.97
C ARG A 66 8.74 -19.84 -2.34
N ILE A 67 7.49 -19.82 -1.90
CA ILE A 67 6.86 -18.73 -1.15
C ILE A 67 6.28 -19.32 0.13
N ASP A 68 6.87 -19.00 1.28
CA ASP A 68 6.33 -19.31 2.59
C ASP A 68 5.56 -18.09 3.10
N ILE A 69 4.30 -18.29 3.53
CA ILE A 69 3.39 -17.23 3.96
C ILE A 69 3.09 -17.45 5.44
N VAL A 70 3.36 -16.46 6.28
CA VAL A 70 3.11 -16.52 7.73
C VAL A 70 2.04 -15.51 8.11
N ASP A 71 0.96 -15.98 8.72
CA ASP A 71 -0.15 -15.16 9.22
C ASP A 71 -0.97 -16.00 10.23
N ASP A 72 -1.41 -15.41 11.33
CA ASP A 72 -2.21 -16.06 12.38
C ASP A 72 -3.71 -15.71 12.36
N ASP A 73 -4.15 -14.88 11.43
CA ASP A 73 -5.56 -14.51 11.31
C ASP A 73 -6.34 -15.54 10.48
N VAL A 74 -7.67 -15.43 10.57
CA VAL A 74 -8.63 -16.11 9.69
C VAL A 74 -9.26 -15.12 8.70
N VAL A 75 -9.75 -15.63 7.57
CA VAL A 75 -10.46 -14.81 6.58
C VAL A 75 -11.83 -14.39 7.12
N GLU A 76 -12.12 -13.10 7.06
CA GLU A 76 -13.40 -12.50 7.45
C GLU A 76 -14.03 -11.66 6.33
N ASP A 77 -15.34 -11.47 6.35
CA ASP A 77 -16.11 -10.72 5.34
C ASP A 77 -15.50 -9.36 5.00
N HIS A 78 -15.14 -8.59 6.03
CA HIS A 78 -14.60 -7.24 5.89
C HIS A 78 -13.20 -7.20 5.23
N ASN A 79 -12.56 -8.36 5.05
CA ASN A 79 -11.29 -8.48 4.35
C ASN A 79 -11.44 -8.38 2.83
N LEU A 80 -12.56 -8.85 2.27
CA LEU A 80 -12.74 -9.01 0.82
C LEU A 80 -12.69 -7.69 0.05
N ALA A 81 -12.94 -6.56 0.70
CA ALA A 81 -12.82 -5.23 0.08
C ALA A 81 -11.38 -4.88 -0.37
N ARG A 82 -10.36 -5.57 0.15
CA ARG A 82 -8.93 -5.31 -0.15
C ARG A 82 -8.05 -6.55 -0.28
N GLN A 83 -8.54 -7.74 0.07
CA GLN A 83 -7.78 -9.00 0.05
C GLN A 83 -8.32 -9.92 -1.04
N LEU A 84 -8.12 -9.51 -2.30
CA LEU A 84 -8.87 -10.01 -3.46
C LEU A 84 -8.52 -11.46 -3.91
N LEU A 85 -7.56 -12.11 -3.26
CA LEU A 85 -7.29 -13.55 -3.49
C LEU A 85 -8.16 -14.47 -2.63
N PHE A 86 -8.82 -13.92 -1.60
CA PHE A 86 -9.83 -14.64 -0.82
C PHE A 86 -11.20 -14.54 -1.48
N THR A 87 -12.02 -15.53 -1.22
CA THR A 87 -13.41 -15.62 -1.67
C THR A 87 -14.33 -15.85 -0.46
N ILE A 88 -15.64 -15.79 -0.70
CA ILE A 88 -16.65 -16.12 0.33
C ILE A 88 -16.46 -17.55 0.85
N ASP A 89 -15.98 -18.48 0.01
CA ASP A 89 -15.71 -19.87 0.39
C ASP A 89 -14.49 -20.04 1.32
N ASP A 90 -13.72 -18.96 1.54
CA ASP A 90 -12.57 -18.95 2.41
C ASP A 90 -12.89 -18.50 3.85
N PHE A 91 -14.10 -18.02 4.14
CA PHE A 91 -14.46 -17.51 5.46
C PHE A 91 -14.16 -18.50 6.59
N GLY A 92 -13.54 -17.99 7.66
CA GLY A 92 -13.11 -18.75 8.83
C GLY A 92 -11.88 -19.64 8.61
N ARG A 93 -11.33 -19.73 7.39
CA ARG A 93 -10.07 -20.45 7.14
C ARG A 93 -8.87 -19.59 7.57
N PRO A 94 -7.76 -20.18 8.03
CA PRO A 94 -6.53 -19.44 8.29
C PRO A 94 -6.03 -18.75 7.01
N LYS A 95 -5.78 -17.43 7.09
CA LYS A 95 -5.41 -16.60 5.93
C LYS A 95 -4.16 -17.12 5.23
N ALA A 96 -3.13 -17.51 6.00
CA ALA A 96 -1.90 -18.07 5.44
C ALA A 96 -2.18 -19.27 4.51
N THR A 97 -3.00 -20.22 4.96
CA THR A 97 -3.34 -21.42 4.20
C THR A 97 -4.25 -21.12 3.02
N ALA A 98 -5.24 -20.24 3.18
CA ALA A 98 -6.13 -19.82 2.11
C ALA A 98 -5.37 -19.08 1.00
N LEU A 99 -4.40 -18.23 1.38
CA LEU A 99 -3.59 -17.47 0.45
C LEU A 99 -2.59 -18.38 -0.28
N ALA A 100 -2.00 -19.35 0.43
CA ALA A 100 -1.15 -20.37 -0.18
C ALA A 100 -1.91 -21.17 -1.25
N ARG A 101 -3.15 -21.59 -0.93
CA ARG A 101 -4.05 -22.25 -1.89
C ARG A 101 -4.33 -21.38 -3.11
N ALA A 102 -4.49 -20.06 -2.92
CA ALA A 102 -4.69 -19.12 -4.02
C ALA A 102 -3.44 -18.98 -4.89
N GLY A 103 -2.26 -18.84 -4.29
CA GLY A 103 -0.97 -18.78 -5.00
C GLY A 103 -0.68 -20.04 -5.81
N ALA A 104 -0.94 -21.22 -5.24
CA ALA A 104 -0.73 -22.51 -5.93
C ALA A 104 -1.63 -22.70 -7.17
N ARG A 105 -2.76 -21.98 -7.28
CA ARG A 105 -3.57 -21.98 -8.52
C ARG A 105 -2.90 -21.20 -9.65
N LEU A 106 -2.07 -20.21 -9.33
CA LEU A 106 -1.34 -19.39 -10.31
C LEU A 106 -0.08 -20.12 -10.79
N ASP A 107 0.60 -20.79 -9.87
CA ASP A 107 1.77 -21.61 -10.13
C ASP A 107 1.65 -22.99 -9.49
N PRO A 108 1.14 -24.01 -10.22
CA PRO A 108 1.07 -25.37 -9.72
C PRO A 108 2.44 -26.06 -9.54
N ALA A 109 3.51 -25.54 -10.16
CA ALA A 109 4.86 -26.10 -10.07
C ALA A 109 5.68 -25.48 -8.92
N GLY A 110 5.36 -24.24 -8.53
CA GLY A 110 5.96 -23.52 -7.41
C GLY A 110 5.49 -24.03 -6.06
N ALA A 111 6.35 -23.93 -5.05
CA ALA A 111 6.03 -24.31 -3.68
C ALA A 111 5.46 -23.12 -2.91
N VAL A 112 4.13 -22.99 -2.84
CA VAL A 112 3.47 -21.96 -2.01
C VAL A 112 2.94 -22.63 -0.73
N VAL A 113 3.47 -22.22 0.42
CA VAL A 113 3.21 -22.86 1.73
C VAL A 113 2.64 -21.84 2.70
N GLY A 114 1.53 -22.17 3.35
CA GLY A 114 0.91 -21.34 4.39
C GLY A 114 1.26 -21.86 5.78
N ILE A 115 1.69 -20.96 6.66
CA ILE A 115 2.08 -21.23 8.04
C ILE A 115 1.18 -20.41 8.96
N ASP A 116 0.24 -21.09 9.62
CA ASP A 116 -0.69 -20.50 10.58
C ASP A 116 0.00 -20.28 11.94
N ARG A 117 0.75 -19.18 12.03
CA ARG A 117 1.59 -18.81 13.18
C ARG A 117 1.75 -17.30 13.29
N ARG A 118 1.76 -16.82 14.53
CA ARG A 118 2.15 -15.45 14.89
C ARG A 118 3.67 -15.32 14.81
N VAL A 119 4.18 -14.26 14.19
CA VAL A 119 5.58 -13.87 14.34
C VAL A 119 5.77 -13.13 15.67
N SER A 120 6.75 -13.60 16.44
CA SER A 120 7.11 -13.11 17.77
C SER A 120 8.61 -13.32 18.00
N PRO A 121 9.23 -12.66 18.98
CA PRO A 121 10.62 -12.93 19.34
C PRO A 121 10.91 -14.41 19.59
N GLU A 122 9.92 -15.15 20.10
CA GLU A 122 10.04 -16.58 20.42
C GLU A 122 9.91 -17.48 19.18
N SER A 123 9.16 -17.06 18.16
CA SER A 123 8.86 -17.89 16.97
C SER A 123 9.69 -17.53 15.73
N VAL A 124 10.24 -16.32 15.66
CA VAL A 124 10.87 -15.78 14.45
C VAL A 124 12.06 -16.62 13.97
N ASP A 125 12.88 -17.10 14.91
CA ASP A 125 14.08 -17.86 14.55
C ASP A 125 13.74 -19.24 13.96
N GLU A 126 12.74 -19.92 14.51
CA GLU A 126 12.24 -21.20 14.00
C GLU A 126 11.64 -21.03 12.60
N LEU A 127 10.81 -20.00 12.41
CA LEU A 127 10.17 -19.69 11.13
C LEU A 127 11.21 -19.42 10.03
N PHE A 128 12.23 -18.61 10.34
CA PHE A 128 13.30 -18.28 9.40
C PHE A 128 14.16 -19.50 9.09
N ALA A 129 14.44 -20.35 10.08
CA ALA A 129 15.18 -21.60 9.87
C ALA A 129 14.42 -22.56 8.96
N ALA A 130 13.10 -22.72 9.17
CA ALA A 130 12.26 -23.61 8.37
C ALA A 130 12.04 -23.12 6.92
N ALA A 131 11.89 -21.80 6.73
CA ALA A 131 11.73 -21.20 5.41
C ALA A 131 13.06 -21.09 4.64
N SER A 132 14.18 -20.87 5.36
CA SER A 132 15.51 -20.57 4.79
C SER A 132 15.45 -19.51 3.68
N PRO A 133 14.83 -18.35 3.90
CA PRO A 133 14.54 -17.39 2.83
C PRO A 133 15.82 -16.71 2.33
N HIS A 134 15.83 -16.38 1.04
CA HIS A 134 16.82 -15.44 0.50
C HIS A 134 16.41 -13.99 0.78
N ILE A 135 15.10 -13.73 0.86
CA ILE A 135 14.51 -12.41 1.02
C ILE A 135 13.21 -12.52 1.80
N VAL A 136 12.94 -11.52 2.64
CA VAL A 136 11.74 -11.44 3.47
C VAL A 136 10.91 -10.24 3.03
N ILE A 137 9.58 -10.39 3.05
CA ILE A 137 8.64 -9.32 2.74
C ILE A 137 7.74 -9.09 3.95
N ASP A 138 7.82 -7.91 4.54
CA ASP A 138 6.94 -7.48 5.62
C ASP A 138 5.73 -6.74 5.06
N THR A 139 4.56 -7.35 5.26
CA THR A 139 3.25 -6.80 4.89
C THR A 139 2.32 -6.67 6.09
N THR A 140 2.88 -6.72 7.31
CA THR A 140 2.14 -6.65 8.58
C THR A 140 1.69 -5.22 8.88
N ASP A 141 0.77 -5.01 9.81
CA ASP A 141 0.27 -3.69 10.20
C ASP A 141 0.64 -3.30 11.65
N ASP A 142 1.46 -4.10 12.32
CA ASP A 142 1.88 -3.93 13.71
C ASP A 142 3.37 -3.67 13.86
N TRP A 143 3.74 -2.57 14.51
CA TRP A 143 5.15 -2.16 14.66
C TRP A 143 6.00 -3.16 15.44
N CYS A 144 5.46 -3.81 16.48
CA CYS A 144 6.22 -4.80 17.25
C CYS A 144 6.65 -5.97 16.37
N THR A 145 5.74 -6.45 15.52
CA THR A 145 6.00 -7.50 14.54
C THR A 145 7.01 -7.04 13.49
N ARG A 146 6.88 -5.82 12.96
CA ARG A 146 7.84 -5.24 11.99
C ARG A 146 9.26 -5.17 12.53
N PHE A 147 9.43 -4.68 13.76
CA PHE A 147 10.73 -4.63 14.42
C PHE A 147 11.32 -6.03 14.63
N THR A 148 10.50 -6.99 15.07
CA THR A 148 10.92 -8.39 15.26
C THR A 148 11.46 -8.99 13.95
N ILE A 149 10.74 -8.79 12.83
CA ILE A 149 11.16 -9.28 11.51
C ILE A 149 12.44 -8.57 11.06
N ALA A 150 12.52 -7.25 11.23
CA ALA A 150 13.67 -6.45 10.82
C ALA A 150 14.95 -6.82 11.59
N ASP A 151 14.84 -7.01 12.91
CA ASP A 151 15.94 -7.45 13.76
C ASP A 151 16.45 -8.84 13.32
N ALA A 152 15.52 -9.77 13.04
CA ALA A 152 15.86 -11.10 12.55
C ALA A 152 16.53 -11.08 11.16
N CYS A 153 16.09 -10.20 10.26
CA CYS A 153 16.69 -10.02 8.93
C CYS A 153 18.10 -9.40 9.03
N ALA A 154 18.25 -8.33 9.82
CA ALA A 154 19.52 -7.65 10.02
C ALA A 154 20.57 -8.58 10.63
N ALA A 155 20.21 -9.38 11.65
CA ALA A 155 21.09 -10.37 12.27
C ALA A 155 21.58 -11.45 11.29
N ARG A 156 20.80 -11.73 10.23
CA ARG A 156 21.10 -12.74 9.20
C ARG A 156 21.67 -12.14 7.92
N GLY A 157 21.79 -10.82 7.82
CA GLY A 157 22.22 -10.13 6.60
C GLY A 157 21.24 -10.26 5.43
N LEU A 158 19.96 -10.52 5.69
CA LEU A 158 18.93 -10.68 4.67
C LEU A 158 18.26 -9.34 4.33
N PRO A 159 17.90 -9.09 3.05
CA PRO A 159 17.06 -7.97 2.69
C PRO A 159 15.63 -8.16 3.21
N LEU A 160 15.08 -7.09 3.75
CA LEU A 160 13.67 -6.96 4.14
C LEU A 160 12.98 -5.94 3.23
N VAL A 161 12.10 -6.42 2.35
CA VAL A 161 11.21 -5.57 1.57
C VAL A 161 10.01 -5.24 2.44
N ALA A 162 9.76 -3.97 2.71
CA ALA A 162 8.71 -3.56 3.64
C ALA A 162 7.80 -2.51 3.01
N GLY A 163 6.53 -2.58 3.33
CA GLY A 163 5.57 -1.53 2.99
C GLY A 163 4.44 -1.39 3.98
N SER A 164 3.71 -0.29 3.90
CA SER A 164 2.51 -0.04 4.70
C SER A 164 1.53 0.82 3.94
N VAL A 165 0.26 0.76 4.33
CA VAL A 165 -0.84 1.52 3.73
C VAL A 165 -1.79 1.98 4.82
N VAL A 166 -2.24 3.22 4.75
CA VAL A 166 -3.24 3.78 5.66
C VAL A 166 -4.05 4.85 4.93
N GLY A 167 -5.38 4.77 4.99
CA GLY A 167 -6.26 5.65 4.25
C GLY A 167 -5.97 5.60 2.75
N THR A 168 -5.38 6.68 2.22
CA THR A 168 -5.04 6.87 0.81
C THR A 168 -3.53 6.94 0.52
N ASP A 169 -2.71 6.77 1.56
CA ASP A 169 -1.27 6.96 1.50
C ASP A 169 -0.57 5.67 1.89
N GLY A 170 0.56 5.40 1.25
CA GLY A 170 1.37 4.22 1.54
C GLY A 170 2.85 4.48 1.32
N TRP A 171 3.67 3.55 1.78
CA TRP A 171 5.10 3.58 1.55
C TRP A 171 5.67 2.20 1.27
N ALA A 172 6.81 2.17 0.57
CA ALA A 172 7.61 0.99 0.32
C ALA A 172 9.10 1.33 0.43
N THR A 173 9.90 0.39 0.94
CA THR A 173 11.36 0.49 1.03
C THR A 173 12.00 -0.90 1.11
N VAL A 174 13.33 -0.95 1.03
CA VAL A 174 14.13 -2.15 1.29
C VAL A 174 15.09 -1.85 2.44
N PHE A 175 14.88 -2.50 3.58
CA PHE A 175 15.81 -2.48 4.69
C PHE A 175 16.88 -3.54 4.48
N TRP A 176 18.14 -3.12 4.39
CA TRP A 176 19.27 -4.03 4.23
C TRP A 176 20.55 -3.37 4.78
N PRO A 177 20.70 -3.28 6.11
CA PRO A 177 21.77 -2.49 6.73
C PRO A 177 23.17 -3.06 6.50
N THR A 178 23.29 -4.30 6.02
CA THR A 178 24.57 -4.99 5.81
C THR A 178 25.20 -4.73 4.42
N VAL A 179 24.53 -3.97 3.54
CA VAL A 179 25.09 -3.58 2.23
C VAL A 179 25.49 -2.11 2.22
N ASP A 180 26.36 -1.74 1.28
CA ASP A 180 26.76 -0.34 1.10
C ASP A 180 25.56 0.55 0.74
N GLY A 181 25.46 1.72 1.38
CA GLY A 181 24.29 2.60 1.30
C GLY A 181 23.00 2.02 1.90
N GLY A 182 23.07 0.87 2.57
CA GLY A 182 21.96 0.21 3.22
C GLY A 182 21.49 0.92 4.49
N THR A 183 20.20 0.81 4.78
CA THR A 183 19.57 1.35 5.99
C THR A 183 18.70 0.28 6.64
N GLY A 184 18.55 0.37 7.96
CA GLY A 184 17.67 -0.47 8.78
C GLY A 184 16.34 0.20 9.10
N ILE A 185 15.44 -0.55 9.73
CA ILE A 185 14.13 -0.02 10.15
C ILE A 185 14.26 1.12 11.17
N ASP A 186 15.29 1.07 12.03
CA ASP A 186 15.55 2.10 13.03
C ASP A 186 15.98 3.43 12.39
N ASP A 187 16.54 3.42 11.18
CA ASP A 187 16.84 4.63 10.39
C ASP A 187 15.58 5.30 9.85
N PHE A 188 14.50 4.53 9.69
CA PHE A 188 13.21 4.99 9.17
C PHE A 188 12.29 5.54 10.25
N LEU A 189 12.14 4.81 11.36
CA LEU A 189 11.28 5.22 12.44
C LEU A 189 11.90 4.82 13.78
N ASP A 190 11.91 5.77 14.70
CA ASP A 190 12.34 5.51 16.06
C ASP A 190 11.36 4.61 16.83
N ARG A 191 11.87 3.68 17.63
CA ARG A 191 11.04 2.71 18.37
C ARG A 191 10.16 3.39 19.43
N GLU A 192 10.63 4.44 20.10
CA GLU A 192 9.81 5.20 21.05
C GLU A 192 8.69 5.95 20.32
N GLN A 193 9.00 6.55 19.16
CA GLN A 193 8.00 7.18 18.30
C GLN A 193 6.97 6.18 17.77
N ALA A 194 7.42 4.98 17.37
CA ALA A 194 6.55 3.90 16.92
C ALA A 194 5.61 3.42 18.04
N ALA A 195 6.14 3.22 19.25
CA ALA A 195 5.33 2.84 20.42
C ALA A 195 4.32 3.93 20.83
N ALA A 196 4.64 5.20 20.59
CA ALA A 196 3.73 6.33 20.80
C ALA A 196 2.68 6.49 19.67
N SER A 197 2.88 5.83 18.52
CA SER A 197 1.94 5.89 17.40
C SER A 197 0.67 5.10 17.72
N THR A 198 -0.47 5.78 17.71
CA THR A 198 -1.80 5.21 18.01
C THR A 198 -2.63 4.93 16.76
N VAL A 199 -2.07 5.15 15.57
CA VAL A 199 -2.80 5.03 14.30
C VAL A 199 -2.72 3.59 13.81
N SER A 200 -3.82 2.84 13.96
CA SER A 200 -3.94 1.54 13.31
C SER A 200 -4.73 1.65 12.01
N CYS A 201 -4.39 0.78 11.06
CA CYS A 201 -5.06 0.66 9.77
C CYS A 201 -6.56 0.35 9.91
N ALA A 202 -6.93 -0.42 10.95
CA ALA A 202 -8.31 -0.73 11.27
C ALA A 202 -9.09 0.52 11.73
N GLU A 203 -8.42 1.54 12.29
CA GLU A 203 -9.07 2.77 12.76
C GLU A 203 -9.29 3.80 11.67
N THR A 204 -8.35 3.90 10.72
CA THR A 204 -8.36 4.93 9.67
C THR A 204 -9.06 4.46 8.40
N GLY A 205 -9.21 3.14 8.22
CA GLY A 205 -9.64 2.54 6.97
C GLY A 205 -8.52 2.54 5.92
N ILE A 206 -8.71 1.76 4.86
CA ILE A 206 -7.74 1.64 3.76
C ILE A 206 -8.50 1.57 2.44
N LEU A 207 -8.05 2.35 1.46
CA LEU A 207 -8.53 2.26 0.08
C LEU A 207 -7.98 1.00 -0.60
N GLY A 208 -8.83 0.01 -0.88
CA GLY A 208 -8.42 -1.30 -1.43
C GLY A 208 -7.44 -1.26 -2.63
N PRO A 209 -7.65 -0.42 -3.66
CA PRO A 209 -6.71 -0.28 -4.77
C PRO A 209 -5.27 0.10 -4.38
N LEU A 210 -5.09 0.87 -3.31
CA LEU A 210 -3.76 1.21 -2.78
C LEU A 210 -3.01 -0.06 -2.34
N CYS A 211 -3.72 -1.03 -1.74
CA CYS A 211 -3.14 -2.32 -1.36
C CYS A 211 -2.58 -3.07 -2.58
N GLY A 212 -3.34 -3.10 -3.68
CA GLY A 212 -2.90 -3.68 -4.95
C GLY A 212 -1.66 -2.98 -5.51
N GLN A 213 -1.67 -1.64 -5.53
CA GLN A 213 -0.56 -0.84 -6.03
C GLN A 213 0.73 -1.07 -5.22
N LEU A 214 0.65 -1.00 -3.88
CA LEU A 214 1.81 -1.19 -3.02
C LEU A 214 2.27 -2.64 -3.01
N GLY A 215 1.37 -3.62 -2.95
CA GLY A 215 1.76 -5.03 -3.03
C GLY A 215 2.48 -5.38 -4.33
N SER A 216 2.02 -4.82 -5.46
CA SER A 216 2.72 -4.93 -6.75
C SER A 216 4.12 -4.31 -6.70
N MET A 217 4.26 -3.16 -6.03
CA MET A 217 5.55 -2.49 -5.84
C MET A 217 6.51 -3.34 -4.99
N LEU A 218 6.04 -3.95 -3.90
CA LEU A 218 6.84 -4.85 -3.06
C LEU A 218 7.27 -6.12 -3.83
N ALA A 219 6.37 -6.69 -4.63
CA ALA A 219 6.73 -7.81 -5.52
C ALA A 219 7.78 -7.39 -6.56
N ALA A 220 7.65 -6.20 -7.15
CA ALA A 220 8.65 -5.67 -8.08
C ALA A 220 10.02 -5.46 -7.42
N GLN A 221 10.08 -4.92 -6.21
CA GLN A 221 11.34 -4.79 -5.45
C GLN A 221 11.99 -6.16 -5.19
N THR A 222 11.17 -7.16 -4.87
CA THR A 222 11.62 -8.55 -4.66
C THR A 222 12.25 -9.12 -5.93
N ILE A 223 11.57 -9.00 -7.07
CA ILE A 223 12.11 -9.45 -8.36
C ILE A 223 13.39 -8.69 -8.72
N SER A 224 13.41 -7.37 -8.54
CA SER A 224 14.60 -6.53 -8.76
C SER A 224 15.80 -7.02 -7.96
N LEU A 225 15.64 -7.32 -6.66
CA LEU A 225 16.71 -7.83 -5.81
C LEU A 225 17.16 -9.24 -6.24
N VAL A 226 16.21 -10.13 -6.54
CA VAL A 226 16.49 -11.51 -6.97
C VAL A 226 17.28 -11.54 -8.28
N THR A 227 16.89 -10.73 -9.26
CA THR A 227 17.49 -10.77 -10.61
C THR A 227 18.62 -9.77 -10.81
N GLY A 228 18.77 -8.77 -9.92
CA GLY A 228 19.65 -7.62 -10.13
C GLY A 228 19.08 -6.61 -11.14
N LEU A 229 17.76 -6.60 -11.35
CA LEU A 229 17.09 -5.72 -12.32
C LEU A 229 16.85 -4.33 -11.71
N GLY A 230 17.36 -3.30 -12.38
CA GLY A 230 17.09 -1.91 -12.03
C GLY A 230 17.77 -1.47 -10.73
N GLU A 231 17.13 -0.54 -10.04
CA GLU A 231 17.64 0.12 -8.83
C GLU A 231 16.64 -0.07 -7.68
N PRO A 232 16.86 -1.04 -6.78
CA PRO A 232 15.95 -1.27 -5.66
C PRO A 232 15.93 -0.06 -4.70
N LEU A 233 14.90 0.02 -3.86
CA LEU A 233 14.68 1.07 -2.87
C LEU A 233 15.62 0.97 -1.65
N VAL A 234 16.79 0.35 -1.79
CA VAL A 234 17.80 0.35 -0.74
C VAL A 234 18.24 1.79 -0.48
N GLY A 235 18.20 2.22 0.79
CA GLY A 235 18.54 3.60 1.19
C GLY A 235 17.52 4.66 0.73
N ARG A 236 16.32 4.27 0.29
CA ARG A 236 15.26 5.19 -0.15
C ARG A 236 13.88 4.69 0.26
N VAL A 237 12.95 5.61 0.45
CA VAL A 237 11.53 5.29 0.70
C VAL A 237 10.70 5.87 -0.44
N ALA A 238 9.91 5.03 -1.08
CA ALA A 238 8.86 5.47 -1.99
C ALA A 238 7.60 5.75 -1.17
N ILE A 239 7.02 6.94 -1.32
CA ILE A 239 5.75 7.37 -0.73
C ILE A 239 4.75 7.50 -1.86
N VAL A 240 3.59 6.84 -1.70
CA VAL A 240 2.52 6.79 -2.69
C VAL A 240 1.32 7.52 -2.12
N ASP A 241 0.83 8.53 -2.83
CA ASP A 241 -0.44 9.20 -2.58
C ASP A 241 -1.40 8.90 -3.74
N VAL A 242 -2.43 8.09 -3.46
CA VAL A 242 -3.40 7.67 -4.48
C VAL A 242 -4.36 8.78 -4.86
N ARG A 243 -4.62 9.77 -3.99
CA ARG A 243 -5.55 10.87 -4.29
C ARG A 243 -5.01 11.73 -5.43
N THR A 244 -3.70 11.89 -5.49
CA THR A 244 -3.02 12.68 -6.52
C THR A 244 -2.29 11.83 -7.56
N ALA A 245 -2.35 10.50 -7.42
CA ALA A 245 -1.59 9.54 -8.21
C ALA A 245 -0.07 9.85 -8.26
N ARG A 246 0.49 10.31 -7.14
CA ARG A 246 1.90 10.69 -7.04
C ARG A 246 2.71 9.64 -6.30
N VAL A 247 3.90 9.38 -6.81
CA VAL A 247 4.96 8.65 -6.12
C VAL A 247 6.10 9.61 -5.88
N ARG A 248 6.57 9.72 -4.63
CA ARG A 248 7.71 10.53 -4.24
C ARG A 248 8.74 9.66 -3.58
N GLU A 249 9.99 9.80 -3.99
CA GLU A 249 11.10 9.13 -3.31
C GLU A 249 11.78 10.07 -2.33
N MET A 250 12.15 9.54 -1.18
CA MET A 250 12.92 10.24 -0.16
C MET A 250 14.15 9.42 0.19
N PRO A 251 15.35 10.01 0.23
CA PRO A 251 16.54 9.30 0.70
C PRO A 251 16.39 8.97 2.19
N LEU A 252 16.77 7.75 2.54
CA LEU A 252 16.89 7.30 3.92
C LEU A 252 18.37 7.33 4.31
N ARG A 253 18.68 7.85 5.50
CA ARG A 253 20.06 8.00 5.96
C ARG A 253 20.25 7.26 7.29
N PRO A 254 21.41 6.63 7.52
CA PRO A 254 21.74 6.06 8.81
C PRO A 254 21.58 7.07 9.95
N ARG A 255 20.98 6.66 11.06
CA ARG A 255 20.86 7.52 12.25
C ARG A 255 22.25 7.97 12.72
N GLY A 256 22.37 9.24 13.07
CA GLY A 256 23.64 9.83 13.53
C GLY A 256 24.61 10.20 12.40
N SER A 257 24.26 9.97 11.13
CA SER A 257 24.97 10.62 10.02
C SER A 257 24.81 12.13 10.12
N ALA A 258 25.91 12.88 9.96
CA ALA A 258 25.87 14.34 10.02
C ALA A 258 24.87 14.87 8.99
N ALA A 259 23.92 15.68 9.44
CA ALA A 259 23.01 16.34 8.51
C ALA A 259 23.82 17.23 7.57
N ASP A 260 23.68 17.02 6.26
CA ASP A 260 23.92 18.10 5.29
C ASP A 260 23.12 19.32 5.77
N PRO A 261 23.69 20.55 5.78
CA PRO A 261 22.95 21.74 6.14
C PRO A 261 21.67 21.77 5.31
N ALA A 262 20.54 21.84 6.02
CA ALA A 262 19.19 21.66 5.49
C ALA A 262 19.07 22.17 4.05
N VAL A 263 18.65 21.29 3.13
CA VAL A 263 18.14 21.72 1.83
C VAL A 263 17.01 22.69 2.14
N THR A 264 17.29 23.98 1.94
CA THR A 264 16.28 25.02 1.98
C THR A 264 15.33 24.68 0.84
N VAL A 265 14.16 24.15 1.17
CA VAL A 265 13.07 24.03 0.22
C VAL A 265 12.66 25.45 -0.09
N THR A 266 13.27 26.03 -1.12
CA THR A 266 12.84 27.31 -1.69
C THR A 266 11.47 27.04 -2.29
N ARG A 267 10.41 27.36 -1.54
CA ARG A 267 9.06 27.45 -2.08
C ARG A 267 9.11 28.48 -3.20
N THR A 268 9.21 28.03 -4.44
CA THR A 268 8.89 28.88 -5.58
C THR A 268 7.37 29.05 -5.54
N ALA A 269 6.93 30.09 -4.83
CA ALA A 269 5.59 30.61 -5.02
C ALA A 269 5.55 31.11 -6.47
N THR A 270 4.99 30.31 -7.37
CA THR A 270 4.49 30.85 -8.64
C THR A 270 3.37 31.80 -8.28
N ALA A 271 3.70 33.09 -8.21
CA ALA A 271 2.73 34.16 -8.17
C ALA A 271 1.80 33.95 -9.37
N ARG A 272 0.51 33.72 -9.09
CA ARG A 272 -0.52 33.92 -10.10
C ARG A 272 -0.47 35.40 -10.44
N ALA A 273 0.05 35.72 -11.62
CA ALA A 273 -0.16 37.02 -12.22
C ALA A 273 -1.67 37.18 -12.41
N GLY A 274 -2.21 38.28 -11.89
CA GLY A 274 -3.59 38.66 -12.10
C GLY A 274 -3.89 38.82 -13.59
N SER A 275 -5.09 38.41 -13.97
CA SER A 275 -5.79 39.05 -15.08
C SER A 275 -7.16 39.42 -14.54
N ASP A 276 -7.33 40.73 -14.38
CA ASP A 276 -8.61 41.38 -14.14
C ASP A 276 -9.52 41.15 -15.34
N GLY A 277 -10.79 40.85 -15.05
CA GLY A 277 -11.96 41.24 -15.84
C GLY A 277 -12.22 40.50 -17.16
N VAL A 278 -13.15 39.53 -17.14
CA VAL A 278 -14.17 39.40 -18.20
C VAL A 278 -15.53 38.99 -17.59
N ASP A 279 -16.51 39.84 -17.92
CA ASP A 279 -17.97 39.87 -17.75
C ASP A 279 -18.75 38.53 -17.72
N PRO A 280 -19.74 38.33 -16.82
CA PRO A 280 -20.58 37.14 -16.78
C PRO A 280 -21.80 37.26 -17.70
N ALA A 281 -21.63 36.99 -18.99
CA ALA A 281 -22.77 36.80 -19.90
C ALA A 281 -22.43 35.86 -21.06
N SER A 282 -22.67 34.56 -20.88
CA SER A 282 -23.21 33.64 -21.92
C SER A 282 -23.21 32.19 -21.42
N ARG A 283 -24.33 31.81 -20.79
CA ARG A 283 -24.77 30.42 -20.69
C ARG A 283 -25.65 30.11 -21.90
N ALA A 284 -25.16 29.27 -22.80
CA ALA A 284 -25.90 28.42 -23.74
C ALA A 284 -24.83 27.67 -24.57
N GLY A 285 -24.83 26.37 -24.84
CA GLY A 285 -25.73 25.26 -24.57
C GLY A 285 -25.18 24.05 -25.36
N LEU A 286 -25.50 22.85 -24.89
CA LEU A 286 -25.68 21.60 -25.64
C LEU A 286 -24.51 20.94 -26.42
N ALA A 287 -24.08 19.81 -25.85
CA ALA A 287 -24.10 18.45 -26.43
C ALA A 287 -23.15 18.00 -27.57
N ALA A 288 -22.59 16.81 -27.29
CA ALA A 288 -22.27 15.69 -28.19
C ALA A 288 -21.08 15.76 -29.17
N GLY A 289 -20.08 14.91 -28.87
CA GLY A 289 -19.64 13.87 -29.80
C GLY A 289 -18.55 14.19 -30.83
N ALA A 290 -17.56 13.29 -30.86
CA ALA A 290 -16.77 12.83 -32.01
C ALA A 290 -15.28 13.20 -32.04
N VAL A 291 -14.51 12.12 -32.20
CA VAL A 291 -13.08 12.02 -32.52
C VAL A 291 -12.77 12.71 -33.86
N PRO A 292 -11.62 13.37 -34.03
CA PRO A 292 -11.09 13.67 -35.36
C PRO A 292 -9.87 12.81 -35.69
N THR A 293 -9.99 12.09 -36.80
CA THR A 293 -8.86 11.70 -37.68
C THR A 293 -8.74 12.67 -38.85
N THR A 294 -7.60 12.53 -39.56
CA THR A 294 -7.31 12.95 -40.97
C THR A 294 -6.94 14.44 -41.17
N PRO A 295 -6.22 14.87 -42.26
CA PRO A 295 -5.90 14.12 -43.49
C PRO A 295 -4.51 14.30 -44.16
N SER A 296 -4.28 13.40 -45.13
CA SER A 296 -3.26 13.39 -46.19
C SER A 296 -3.77 14.04 -47.49
N ARG A 297 -2.86 14.44 -48.40
CA ARG A 297 -2.97 14.47 -49.90
C ARG A 297 -1.73 15.18 -50.48
N GLN A 298 -1.15 14.90 -51.66
CA GLN A 298 -1.22 13.84 -52.68
C GLN A 298 -0.18 14.20 -53.79
N GLY A 299 0.22 13.23 -54.61
CA GLY A 299 0.90 13.41 -55.91
C GLY A 299 1.87 12.26 -56.22
N GLU A 300 1.43 11.12 -56.78
CA GLU A 300 1.29 10.80 -58.22
C GLU A 300 2.62 10.90 -59.02
N ARG A 301 3.08 9.96 -59.86
CA ARG A 301 2.59 8.66 -60.38
C ARG A 301 3.73 7.99 -61.18
N GLY A 302 3.69 6.65 -61.23
CA GLY A 302 4.07 5.80 -62.38
C GLY A 302 5.55 5.41 -62.55
N SER A 303 5.93 4.17 -62.90
CA SER A 303 5.16 2.96 -63.24
C SER A 303 6.09 1.74 -63.39
N THR A 304 5.60 0.57 -62.94
CA THR A 304 5.73 -0.81 -63.49
C THR A 304 7.12 -1.45 -63.66
N SER A 305 7.38 -2.73 -63.40
CA SER A 305 6.67 -3.89 -62.83
C SER A 305 7.68 -5.06 -62.76
N GLY A 306 7.52 -6.03 -61.85
CA GLY A 306 8.06 -7.40 -62.03
C GLY A 306 8.83 -7.99 -60.84
N VAL A 307 8.14 -8.82 -60.05
CA VAL A 307 8.58 -9.71 -58.93
C VAL A 307 9.26 -10.97 -59.55
N PRO A 308 10.13 -11.83 -58.93
CA PRO A 308 10.12 -12.29 -57.52
C PRO A 308 11.46 -12.69 -56.80
N THR A 309 11.32 -12.99 -55.49
CA THR A 309 12.02 -13.99 -54.63
C THR A 309 13.49 -13.83 -54.16
N ALA A 310 13.66 -13.88 -52.83
CA ALA A 310 14.85 -14.31 -52.05
C ALA A 310 15.16 -15.80 -52.29
N ASP A 311 16.31 -16.42 -52.05
CA ASP A 311 17.59 -16.24 -51.30
C ASP A 311 18.56 -17.30 -51.96
N PRO A 312 19.79 -17.70 -51.52
CA PRO A 312 20.65 -17.27 -50.41
C PRO A 312 22.17 -17.19 -50.75
N ALA A 313 22.99 -17.00 -49.70
CA ALA A 313 24.41 -17.41 -49.54
C ALA A 313 25.51 -16.30 -49.52
N ALA A 314 26.31 -16.34 -48.45
CA ALA A 314 27.67 -15.77 -48.31
C ALA A 314 28.68 -16.54 -49.23
N PRO A 315 30.02 -16.25 -49.31
CA PRO A 315 30.88 -15.38 -48.47
C PRO A 315 32.04 -14.62 -49.21
N VAL A 316 32.98 -14.06 -48.41
CA VAL A 316 34.45 -13.88 -48.64
C VAL A 316 35.02 -12.53 -49.14
N ALA A 317 35.81 -11.89 -48.24
CA ALA A 317 37.13 -11.21 -48.36
C ALA A 317 37.37 -10.16 -49.47
N ALA A 318 38.30 -9.21 -49.41
CA ALA A 318 39.27 -8.68 -48.45
C ALA A 318 39.78 -7.35 -49.07
N ALA A 319 40.42 -6.52 -48.25
CA ALA A 319 41.60 -5.68 -48.54
C ALA A 319 41.48 -4.29 -47.88
N GLY A 320 42.33 -4.04 -46.88
CA GLY A 320 42.86 -2.70 -46.62
C GLY A 320 43.95 -2.37 -47.66
N PRO A 321 44.96 -1.54 -47.37
CA PRO A 321 45.21 -0.66 -46.22
C PRO A 321 45.30 0.82 -46.74
N GLU A 322 45.67 1.90 -46.04
CA GLU A 322 46.93 2.23 -45.36
C GLU A 322 46.81 3.67 -44.81
N THR A 323 47.30 3.87 -43.58
CA THR A 323 48.25 4.90 -43.10
C THR A 323 48.03 6.40 -43.38
N ALA A 324 48.55 7.37 -42.62
CA ALA A 324 49.04 7.54 -41.25
C ALA A 324 49.47 9.03 -41.17
N ALA A 325 49.58 9.56 -39.95
CA ALA A 325 50.47 10.65 -39.56
C ALA A 325 50.14 12.10 -40.05
N ASP A 326 50.39 13.20 -39.32
CA ASP A 326 50.84 13.48 -37.94
C ASP A 326 51.01 15.02 -37.80
N ARG A 327 51.03 15.54 -36.56
CA ARG A 327 51.65 16.81 -36.07
C ARG A 327 51.13 18.15 -36.67
N SER A 328 51.10 19.31 -36.01
CA SER A 328 51.43 19.80 -34.66
C SER A 328 51.07 21.30 -34.53
N THR A 329 51.12 21.82 -33.30
CA THR A 329 51.58 23.18 -32.88
C THR A 329 50.75 24.48 -33.09
N ALA A 330 50.36 25.05 -31.94
CA ALA A 330 50.76 26.36 -31.39
C ALA A 330 50.15 27.73 -31.82
N ARG A 331 49.63 28.43 -30.79
CA ARG A 331 49.67 29.88 -30.43
C ARG A 331 49.01 30.97 -31.31
N GLY A 332 48.26 31.84 -30.63
CA GLY A 332 47.95 33.25 -30.98
C GLY A 332 46.84 33.80 -30.07
N THR A 333 47.15 34.47 -28.94
CA THR A 333 47.18 35.95 -28.73
C THR A 333 45.93 36.72 -29.13
N GLY A 334 45.31 37.43 -28.18
CA GLY A 334 44.31 38.48 -28.47
C GLY A 334 43.65 39.07 -27.21
N ARG A 335 44.18 40.21 -26.76
CA ARG A 335 43.66 41.05 -25.66
C ARG A 335 42.38 41.81 -26.06
N GLY A 336 41.56 42.15 -25.07
CA GLY A 336 40.59 43.24 -25.16
C GLY A 336 39.94 43.50 -23.81
N GLY A 337 40.40 44.53 -23.10
CA GLY A 337 39.75 45.05 -21.89
C GLY A 337 39.43 46.53 -22.07
N SER A 338 38.42 47.02 -21.35
CA SER A 338 38.36 48.42 -20.94
C SER A 338 37.52 48.57 -19.67
N ALA A 339 38.10 49.27 -18.71
CA ALA A 339 37.59 49.60 -17.40
C ALA A 339 36.56 50.75 -17.43
N GLY A 340 35.79 50.86 -16.34
CA GLY A 340 35.02 52.05 -15.98
C GLY A 340 34.61 52.01 -14.51
N GLN A 341 35.39 52.67 -13.66
CA GLN A 341 35.12 52.87 -12.23
C GLN A 341 34.03 53.92 -12.00
N GLY A 342 33.28 53.78 -10.90
CA GLY A 342 32.41 54.82 -10.38
C GLY A 342 31.84 54.44 -9.01
N ALA A 343 32.60 54.72 -7.95
CA ALA A 343 32.14 54.61 -6.56
C ALA A 343 31.28 55.83 -6.18
N LYS A 344 30.14 55.62 -5.49
CA LYS A 344 29.49 56.63 -4.63
C LYS A 344 28.66 56.00 -3.50
N THR A 345 29.20 56.19 -2.30
CA THR A 345 28.55 56.54 -1.02
C THR A 345 27.49 55.61 -0.39
N ALA A 346 27.89 55.07 0.76
CA ALA A 346 27.08 54.41 1.78
C ALA A 346 26.05 55.34 2.45
N ARG A 347 24.88 54.79 2.76
CA ARG A 347 23.91 55.30 3.76
C ARG A 347 23.52 54.11 4.65
N GLY A 348 23.53 54.34 5.97
CA GLY A 348 23.43 53.31 7.02
C GLY A 348 22.05 52.63 7.16
N PRO A 349 21.95 51.68 8.11
CA PRO A 349 20.81 50.76 8.19
C PRO A 349 19.61 51.46 8.84
N GLY A 350 18.49 51.47 8.12
CA GLY A 350 17.18 51.75 8.72
C GLY A 350 16.77 50.56 9.57
N ARG A 351 16.37 50.81 10.82
CA ARG A 351 15.71 49.84 11.68
C ARG A 351 14.33 49.55 11.09
N GLU A 352 14.12 48.35 10.57
CA GLU A 352 12.77 47.83 10.30
C GLU A 352 12.16 47.36 11.62
N GLU A 353 10.96 47.86 11.91
CA GLU A 353 10.11 47.42 13.03
C GLU A 353 9.69 45.94 12.85
N PRO A 354 9.45 45.20 13.94
CA PRO A 354 9.13 43.78 13.85
C PRO A 354 7.76 43.59 13.20
N VAL A 355 7.77 43.01 12.00
CA VAL A 355 6.57 42.45 11.36
C VAL A 355 6.21 41.16 12.11
N ASP A 356 5.01 41.12 12.69
CA ASP A 356 4.45 39.93 13.32
C ASP A 356 4.57 38.72 12.36
N PRO A 357 5.11 37.57 12.81
CA PRO A 357 5.17 36.41 11.95
C PRO A 357 3.75 35.94 11.64
N ALA A 358 3.41 35.94 10.36
CA ALA A 358 2.24 35.25 9.83
C ALA A 358 2.19 33.81 10.39
N PRO A 359 1.01 33.30 10.78
CA PRO A 359 0.90 32.03 11.47
C PRO A 359 1.52 30.94 10.61
N GLY A 360 2.63 30.39 11.09
CA GLY A 360 3.31 29.28 10.44
C GLY A 360 2.33 28.13 10.30
N ALA A 361 2.25 27.59 9.08
CA ALA A 361 1.66 26.28 8.85
C ALA A 361 2.54 25.24 9.55
N ALA A 362 2.34 25.10 10.85
CA ALA A 362 2.75 23.94 11.59
C ALA A 362 2.12 22.74 10.88
N GLN A 363 2.95 21.80 10.42
CA GLN A 363 2.45 20.47 10.14
C GLN A 363 1.70 20.01 11.40
N PRO A 364 0.43 19.59 11.33
CA PRO A 364 -0.30 19.24 12.53
C PRO A 364 0.39 18.03 13.14
N MET A 365 1.12 18.25 14.24
CA MET A 365 1.34 17.20 15.23
C MET A 365 -0.01 16.57 15.53
N PRO A 366 -0.10 15.24 15.72
CA PRO A 366 -1.38 14.62 16.06
C PRO A 366 -1.88 15.27 17.34
N LEU A 367 -2.98 16.01 17.25
CA LEU A 367 -3.68 16.54 18.41
C LEU A 367 -4.07 15.34 19.26
N ALA A 368 -3.41 15.21 20.41
CA ALA A 368 -3.62 14.09 21.31
C ALA A 368 -5.05 14.13 21.82
N VAL A 369 -5.85 13.13 21.47
CA VAL A 369 -7.24 13.03 21.92
C VAL A 369 -7.25 12.45 23.33
N ARG A 370 -7.77 13.21 24.28
CA ARG A 370 -7.91 12.79 25.68
C ARG A 370 -8.97 11.68 25.78
N ARG A 371 -8.66 10.63 26.54
CA ARG A 371 -9.62 9.56 26.89
C ARG A 371 -10.17 9.84 28.28
N VAL A 372 -11.45 9.56 28.48
CA VAL A 372 -12.15 9.83 29.74
C VAL A 372 -13.07 8.68 30.12
N ASP A 373 -13.29 8.49 31.41
CA ASP A 373 -14.26 7.53 31.94
C ASP A 373 -15.61 8.21 32.25
N GLU A 374 -16.49 7.49 32.94
CA GLU A 374 -17.84 7.95 33.29
C GLU A 374 -17.84 9.22 34.16
N THR A 375 -16.78 9.49 34.92
CA THR A 375 -16.70 10.66 35.80
C THR A 375 -16.64 11.98 35.04
N ALA A 376 -16.27 11.95 33.75
CA ALA A 376 -16.16 13.14 32.91
C ALA A 376 -17.43 13.45 32.11
N LEU A 377 -18.44 12.58 32.14
CA LEU A 377 -19.71 12.72 31.41
C LEU A 377 -20.67 13.79 31.97
N PRO A 378 -20.77 14.02 33.29
CA PRO A 378 -21.63 15.08 33.81
C PRO A 378 -21.28 16.46 33.25
N GLY A 379 -22.25 17.11 32.61
CA GLY A 379 -22.09 18.45 32.01
C GLY A 379 -21.35 18.48 30.67
N ALA A 380 -21.12 17.32 30.04
CA ALA A 380 -20.59 17.24 28.69
C ALA A 380 -21.70 17.10 27.64
N PHE A 381 -21.48 17.67 26.45
CA PHE A 381 -22.23 17.37 25.25
C PHE A 381 -21.77 16.03 24.69
N VAL A 382 -22.59 14.99 24.85
CA VAL A 382 -22.22 13.64 24.42
C VAL A 382 -22.68 13.39 22.98
N VAL A 383 -21.75 13.12 22.08
CA VAL A 383 -22.00 12.80 20.68
C VAL A 383 -21.95 11.27 20.49
N ASP A 384 -23.06 10.67 20.09
CA ASP A 384 -23.13 9.24 19.74
C ASP A 384 -23.00 9.06 18.22
N LEU A 385 -21.89 8.45 17.78
CA LEU A 385 -21.61 8.22 16.36
C LEU A 385 -22.26 6.95 15.80
N ARG A 386 -23.02 6.18 16.58
CA ARG A 386 -23.71 4.97 16.08
C ARG A 386 -24.70 5.34 14.96
N GLU A 387 -24.71 4.53 13.91
CA GLU A 387 -25.59 4.72 12.75
C GLU A 387 -27.04 4.36 13.11
N ASP A 388 -27.20 3.34 13.96
CA ASP A 388 -28.46 2.92 14.55
C ASP A 388 -28.27 2.88 16.09
N PRO A 389 -28.66 3.94 16.83
CA PRO A 389 -28.36 4.08 18.25
C PRO A 389 -29.28 3.23 19.15
N VAL A 390 -29.69 2.06 18.67
CA VAL A 390 -30.48 1.08 19.40
C VAL A 390 -29.54 -0.03 19.88
N PRO A 391 -29.52 -0.38 21.18
CA PRO A 391 -30.27 0.24 22.29
C PRO A 391 -29.73 1.61 22.70
N GLU A 392 -30.59 2.45 23.28
CA GLU A 392 -30.21 3.75 23.84
C GLU A 392 -29.17 3.59 24.96
N LEU A 393 -28.25 4.55 25.04
CA LEU A 393 -27.27 4.61 26.13
C LEU A 393 -27.97 5.00 27.43
N ALA A 394 -27.41 4.57 28.57
CA ALA A 394 -27.88 4.95 29.91
C ALA A 394 -27.63 6.43 30.26
N ILE A 395 -27.06 7.19 29.33
CA ILE A 395 -26.76 8.62 29.45
C ILE A 395 -27.41 9.39 28.30
N PRO A 396 -27.80 10.66 28.49
CA PRO A 396 -28.23 11.51 27.39
C PRO A 396 -27.12 11.68 26.35
N SER A 397 -27.43 11.44 25.07
CA SER A 397 -26.49 11.62 23.96
C SER A 397 -27.19 12.06 22.70
N GLN A 398 -26.53 12.87 21.88
CA GLN A 398 -27.01 13.31 20.58
C GLN A 398 -26.53 12.33 19.49
N PRO A 399 -27.42 11.65 18.75
CA PRO A 399 -27.02 10.79 17.64
C PRO A 399 -26.56 11.66 16.46
N ILE A 400 -25.27 11.60 16.15
CA ILE A 400 -24.67 12.27 15.00
C ILE A 400 -23.75 11.26 14.34
N PRO A 401 -24.26 10.48 13.37
CA PRO A 401 -23.44 9.52 12.64
C PRO A 401 -22.17 10.15 12.07
N LEU A 402 -21.08 9.38 12.00
CA LEU A 402 -19.77 9.94 11.65
C LEU A 402 -19.79 10.66 10.30
N HIS A 403 -20.48 10.10 9.31
CA HIS A 403 -20.59 10.68 7.97
C HIS A 403 -21.32 12.04 7.97
N THR A 404 -22.30 12.22 8.87
CA THR A 404 -23.03 13.49 9.03
C THR A 404 -22.12 14.53 9.70
N LEU A 405 -21.36 14.12 10.71
CA LEU A 405 -20.39 14.98 11.38
C LEU A 405 -19.32 15.48 10.41
N THR A 406 -18.74 14.58 9.60
CA THR A 406 -17.71 14.95 8.62
C THR A 406 -18.25 15.87 7.54
N ALA A 407 -19.44 15.58 7.00
CA ALA A 407 -20.08 16.44 6.01
C ALA A 407 -20.36 17.85 6.58
N ALA A 408 -20.85 17.95 7.81
CA ALA A 408 -21.08 19.25 8.45
C ALA A 408 -19.78 20.02 8.72
N VAL A 409 -18.67 19.33 8.96
CA VAL A 409 -17.34 19.96 9.07
C VAL A 409 -16.88 20.51 7.72
N GLU A 410 -17.02 19.73 6.64
CA GLU A 410 -16.69 20.14 5.28
C GLU A 410 -17.53 21.33 4.81
N ASP A 411 -18.83 21.33 5.14
CA ASP A 411 -19.77 22.41 4.85
C ASP A 411 -19.57 23.66 5.75
N GLY A 412 -18.71 23.59 6.78
CA GLY A 412 -18.52 24.67 7.75
C GLY A 412 -19.70 24.86 8.72
N ARG A 413 -20.64 23.91 8.79
CA ARG A 413 -21.87 23.95 9.60
C ARG A 413 -21.82 23.13 10.88
N ILE A 414 -20.67 22.58 11.25
CA ILE A 414 -20.53 21.71 12.43
C ILE A 414 -21.03 22.36 13.74
N GLY A 415 -21.00 23.69 13.86
CA GLY A 415 -21.52 24.41 15.03
C GLY A 415 -23.04 24.32 15.21
N GLU A 416 -23.79 23.94 14.17
CA GLU A 416 -25.23 23.67 14.23
C GLU A 416 -25.54 22.33 14.91
N LEU A 417 -24.61 21.36 14.79
CA LEU A 417 -24.79 20.00 15.29
C LEU A 417 -24.07 19.76 16.63
N VAL A 418 -22.93 20.39 16.84
CA VAL A 418 -22.12 20.27 18.05
C VAL A 418 -21.85 21.68 18.60
N PRO A 419 -22.28 22.00 19.84
CA PRO A 419 -21.99 23.31 20.43
C PRO A 419 -20.49 23.50 20.73
N ARG A 420 -19.93 24.66 20.35
CA ARG A 420 -18.50 24.99 20.60
C ARG A 420 -18.19 25.40 22.05
N THR A 421 -19.20 25.74 22.84
CA THR A 421 -19.07 26.23 24.22
C THR A 421 -19.08 25.12 25.27
N GLU A 422 -19.40 23.89 24.87
CA GLU A 422 -19.53 22.76 25.77
C GLU A 422 -18.31 21.85 25.69
N ARG A 423 -18.05 21.12 26.79
CA ARG A 423 -17.13 19.98 26.75
C ARG A 423 -17.77 18.91 25.89
N VAL A 424 -17.10 18.49 24.82
CA VAL A 424 -17.63 17.46 23.91
C VAL A 424 -17.02 16.10 24.28
N VAL A 425 -17.86 15.11 24.54
CA VAL A 425 -17.43 13.73 24.74
C VAL A 425 -18.01 12.88 23.63
N ILE A 426 -17.15 12.19 22.88
CA ILE A 426 -17.58 11.38 21.73
C ILE A 426 -17.63 9.91 22.13
N VAL A 427 -18.76 9.29 21.84
CA VAL A 427 -19.06 7.88 22.04
C VAL A 427 -19.31 7.23 20.69
N CYS A 428 -18.85 5.99 20.55
CA CYS A 428 -19.18 5.13 19.43
C CYS A 428 -19.13 3.68 19.92
N GLU A 429 -19.54 2.73 19.09
CA GLU A 429 -19.56 1.31 19.46
C GLU A 429 -18.17 0.77 19.86
N ARG A 430 -17.13 1.15 19.11
CA ARG A 430 -15.72 0.88 19.41
C ARG A 430 -14.90 2.14 19.15
N GLY A 431 -14.00 2.49 20.07
CA GLY A 431 -13.28 3.76 20.15
C GLY A 431 -12.65 4.39 18.88
N PRO A 432 -12.27 3.67 17.81
CA PRO A 432 -11.68 4.26 16.61
C PRO A 432 -12.46 5.41 15.96
N ARG A 433 -13.77 5.25 15.77
CA ARG A 433 -14.62 6.28 15.12
C ARG A 433 -14.71 7.54 15.97
N ALA A 434 -14.80 7.39 17.29
CA ALA A 434 -14.84 8.51 18.21
C ALA A 434 -13.53 9.32 18.22
N ARG A 435 -12.37 8.65 18.11
CA ARG A 435 -11.07 9.35 18.02
C ARG A 435 -10.93 10.13 16.72
N PHE A 436 -11.35 9.55 15.60
CA PHE A 436 -11.36 10.26 14.33
C PHE A 436 -12.24 11.50 14.38
N ALA A 437 -13.51 11.38 14.83
CA ALA A 437 -14.39 12.53 15.01
C ALA A 437 -13.79 13.59 15.96
N ALA A 438 -13.16 13.16 17.06
CA ALA A 438 -12.56 14.06 18.02
C ALA A 438 -11.43 14.89 17.39
N ARG A 439 -10.54 14.23 16.62
CA ARG A 439 -9.48 14.92 15.88
C ARG A 439 -10.07 15.93 14.89
N THR A 440 -11.09 15.53 14.13
CA THR A 440 -11.76 16.39 13.17
C THR A 440 -12.33 17.65 13.83
N LEU A 441 -13.00 17.52 15.00
CA LEU A 441 -13.50 18.66 15.77
C LEU A 441 -12.36 19.55 16.28
N LEU A 442 -11.28 18.97 16.81
CA LEU A 442 -10.12 19.73 17.27
C LEU A 442 -9.47 20.53 16.12
N THR A 443 -9.36 19.95 14.93
CA THR A 443 -8.80 20.61 13.73
C THR A 443 -9.63 21.83 13.30
N VAL A 444 -10.95 21.83 13.51
CA VAL A 444 -11.81 22.98 13.21
C VAL A 444 -12.06 23.93 14.40
N GLY A 445 -11.25 23.78 15.45
CA GLY A 445 -11.10 24.75 16.53
C GLY A 445 -11.91 24.47 17.79
N TYR A 446 -12.46 23.26 17.97
CA TYR A 446 -12.95 22.84 19.29
C TYR A 446 -11.76 22.65 20.23
N ARG A 447 -11.93 22.96 21.53
CA ARG A 447 -10.82 23.00 22.50
C ARG A 447 -10.92 21.94 23.60
N ASP A 448 -12.12 21.53 23.98
CA ASP A 448 -12.35 20.50 25.00
C ASP A 448 -13.14 19.34 24.39
N VAL A 449 -12.44 18.48 23.67
CA VAL A 449 -12.99 17.27 23.05
C VAL A 449 -12.27 16.05 23.61
N ALA A 450 -13.05 15.09 24.08
CA ALA A 450 -12.55 13.82 24.61
C ALA A 450 -13.31 12.63 24.03
N VAL A 451 -12.72 11.44 24.14
CA VAL A 451 -13.35 10.17 23.76
C VAL A 451 -13.64 9.36 25.00
N PHE A 452 -14.86 8.86 25.09
CA PHE A 452 -15.25 7.97 26.17
C PHE A 452 -14.54 6.62 26.05
N ASP A 453 -13.87 6.21 27.12
CA ASP A 453 -13.14 4.96 27.19
C ASP A 453 -14.10 3.81 27.54
N GLY A 454 -14.06 2.72 26.77
CA GLY A 454 -15.00 1.59 26.90
C GLY A 454 -16.15 1.57 25.88
N GLY A 455 -16.33 2.66 25.10
CA GLY A 455 -17.31 2.73 24.01
C GLY A 455 -18.77 2.63 24.48
N ALA A 456 -19.70 2.51 23.53
CA ALA A 456 -21.13 2.46 23.81
C ALA A 456 -21.51 1.29 24.73
N THR A 457 -20.81 0.15 24.62
CA THR A 457 -21.10 -1.06 25.41
C THR A 457 -20.97 -0.87 26.91
N ALA A 458 -20.05 0.00 27.37
CA ALA A 458 -19.91 0.32 28.79
C ALA A 458 -21.06 1.22 29.30
N LEU A 459 -21.76 1.90 28.39
CA LEU A 459 -22.88 2.80 28.68
C LEU A 459 -24.24 2.17 28.37
N LEU A 460 -24.29 0.91 27.93
CA LEU A 460 -25.56 0.23 27.67
C LEU A 460 -26.20 -0.25 28.99
N PRO A 461 -27.53 -0.22 29.12
CA PRO A 461 -28.23 -0.82 30.25
C PRO A 461 -27.85 -2.30 30.42
N ALA A 462 -27.77 -2.78 31.67
CA ALA A 462 -27.39 -4.17 31.98
C ALA A 462 -28.26 -5.25 31.29
N ALA A 463 -29.50 -4.93 30.93
CA ALA A 463 -30.38 -5.81 30.16
C ALA A 463 -30.03 -5.90 28.67
N ALA A 464 -29.43 -4.84 28.11
CA ALA A 464 -29.07 -4.74 26.70
C ALA A 464 -27.71 -5.39 26.39
N THR A 465 -26.77 -5.36 27.34
CA THR A 465 -25.46 -6.04 27.23
C THR A 465 -25.60 -7.57 27.24
N ALA A 466 -26.64 -8.10 27.91
CA ALA A 466 -26.97 -9.53 27.88
C ALA A 466 -27.54 -9.99 26.52
N ALA A 467 -28.28 -9.13 25.81
CA ALA A 467 -28.85 -9.44 24.50
C ALA A 467 -27.79 -9.47 23.38
N THR A 468 -26.76 -8.62 23.47
CA THR A 468 -25.63 -8.60 22.51
C THR A 468 -24.70 -9.81 22.67
N ALA A 469 -24.61 -10.39 23.88
CA ALA A 469 -23.87 -11.63 24.12
C ALA A 469 -24.66 -12.91 23.72
N GLY A 470 -25.97 -12.81 23.54
CA GLY A 470 -26.90 -13.94 23.34
C GLY A 470 -27.13 -14.41 21.90
N GLY A 471 -26.48 -13.80 20.90
CA GLY A 471 -26.67 -14.11 19.48
C GLY A 471 -26.10 -15.45 18.98
N ARG A 472 -25.68 -16.35 19.87
CA ARG A 472 -25.31 -17.73 19.54
C ARG A 472 -26.33 -18.69 20.14
N THR A 473 -27.39 -18.98 19.40
CA THR A 473 -28.15 -20.23 19.60
C THR A 473 -28.21 -20.98 18.27
N ALA A 474 -27.56 -22.15 18.26
CA ALA A 474 -27.71 -23.16 17.23
C ALA A 474 -29.19 -23.63 17.17
N PRO A 475 -29.69 -24.08 16.01
CA PRO A 475 -31.06 -24.55 15.91
C PRO A 475 -31.15 -25.93 16.56
N GLY A 476 -31.86 -26.03 17.68
CA GLY A 476 -31.94 -27.29 18.41
C GLY A 476 -33.11 -27.34 19.39
N GLY A 477 -34.24 -27.87 18.92
CA GLY A 477 -35.13 -28.72 19.71
C GLY A 477 -36.03 -28.03 20.73
N ARG A 478 -37.29 -27.78 20.33
CA ARG A 478 -38.41 -27.89 21.27
C ARG A 478 -39.29 -29.06 20.87
N ALA A 479 -39.18 -30.11 21.66
CA ALA A 479 -40.16 -31.18 21.74
C ALA A 479 -41.48 -30.60 22.30
N ALA A 480 -42.56 -30.77 21.54
CA ALA A 480 -43.93 -30.80 22.06
C ALA A 480 -44.49 -32.18 21.71
N ARG A 481 -45.11 -32.82 22.70
CA ARG A 481 -45.45 -34.24 22.73
C ARG A 481 -46.93 -34.46 22.38
N VAL A 482 -47.18 -35.52 21.61
CA VAL A 482 -48.37 -36.42 21.53
C VAL A 482 -49.63 -35.92 20.80
N THR A 483 -49.95 -36.55 19.67
CA THR A 483 -51.02 -37.59 19.57
C THR A 483 -50.95 -38.34 18.22
N ASP A 484 -50.76 -39.65 18.34
CA ASP A 484 -51.26 -40.79 17.55
C ASP A 484 -51.69 -40.60 16.09
N HIS A 485 -51.01 -41.29 15.16
CA HIS A 485 -51.56 -42.46 14.45
C HIS A 485 -50.50 -43.13 13.54
N GLU A 486 -50.38 -44.44 13.75
CA GLU A 486 -50.03 -45.55 12.85
C GLU A 486 -49.17 -45.32 11.58
N SER A 487 -48.07 -46.08 11.55
CA SER A 487 -47.30 -46.52 10.38
C SER A 487 -48.14 -47.44 9.47
N PRO A 488 -47.80 -47.63 8.17
CA PRO A 488 -46.76 -48.62 7.90
C PRO A 488 -45.84 -48.39 6.68
N ALA A 489 -44.66 -48.98 6.83
CA ALA A 489 -43.90 -49.80 5.87
C ALA A 489 -43.14 -49.15 4.70
N ALA A 490 -41.84 -49.48 4.71
CA ALA A 490 -40.86 -49.36 3.65
C ALA A 490 -41.18 -50.25 2.44
N VAL A 491 -40.71 -49.83 1.27
CA VAL A 491 -40.50 -50.68 0.10
C VAL A 491 -39.07 -50.47 -0.38
N GLU A 492 -38.27 -51.54 -0.28
CA GLU A 492 -36.95 -51.71 -0.88
C GLU A 492 -37.07 -52.14 -2.38
N PRO A 493 -35.95 -52.14 -3.14
CA PRO A 493 -35.95 -52.00 -4.60
C PRO A 493 -36.16 -53.33 -5.36
N SER A 494 -36.57 -53.23 -6.63
CA SER A 494 -36.66 -54.38 -7.56
C SER A 494 -35.50 -54.38 -8.58
N PRO A 495 -34.94 -55.55 -8.93
CA PRO A 495 -33.92 -55.73 -9.96
C PRO A 495 -34.48 -56.31 -11.28
N ASP A 496 -33.62 -56.26 -12.30
CA ASP A 496 -33.51 -57.08 -13.52
C ASP A 496 -34.49 -56.93 -14.70
N GLY A 497 -33.91 -56.88 -15.91
CA GLY A 497 -34.60 -57.03 -17.18
C GLY A 497 -33.75 -56.69 -18.40
N GLU A 498 -32.90 -57.63 -18.85
CA GLU A 498 -32.12 -57.61 -20.09
C GLU A 498 -32.95 -57.54 -21.40
N GLY A 499 -32.27 -57.12 -22.47
CA GLY A 499 -32.60 -57.42 -23.88
C GLY A 499 -32.89 -56.15 -24.69
N GLY A 500 -32.27 -55.82 -25.82
CA GLY A 500 -31.44 -56.54 -26.78
C GLY A 500 -31.65 -55.89 -28.17
N HIS A 501 -30.66 -56.04 -29.07
CA HIS A 501 -30.64 -55.68 -30.50
C HIS A 501 -30.40 -54.20 -30.88
N ARG A 502 -29.22 -53.85 -31.42
CA ARG A 502 -28.61 -54.11 -32.76
C ARG A 502 -29.07 -53.10 -33.82
N GLY A 503 -28.09 -52.43 -34.42
CA GLY A 503 -28.20 -51.53 -35.57
C GLY A 503 -26.99 -50.61 -35.62
#